data_AF-C6PYQ6-F1
#
_entry.id   AF-C6PYQ6-F1
#
_cell.length_a   1.000
_cell.length_b   1.000
_cell.length_c   1.000
_cell.angle_alpha   90.00
_cell.angle_beta   90.00
_cell.angle_gamma   90.00
#
_symmetry.space_group_name_H-M   'P 1'
#
loop_
_entity.id
_entity.type
_entity.pdbx_description
1 polymer ?
#
loop_
_entity_poly.entity_id
_entity_poly.type
_entity_poly.pdbx_seq_one_letter_code
_entity_poly.pdbx_strand_id
1 'polypeptide(L)'
;MMMGMPVNELDDMAQSALSELTNMLTANASINLSEIGVNVNISTPTLLYGEDIQIKMNVDKILCIQLTVDDIPIDVNIALQNL
;
A
#
# COMPACT_ATOMS: atom_id res chain seq x y z
N MET A 1 2.51 -2.28 15.83
CA MET A 1 2.65 -1.15 16.76
C MET A 1 1.31 -0.80 17.42
N MET A 2 0.71 -1.69 18.22
CA MET A 2 -0.50 -1.36 19.04
C MET A 2 -0.59 -2.18 20.35
N MET A 3 0.51 -2.80 20.81
CA MET A 3 0.57 -3.61 22.06
C MET A 3 -0.57 -4.63 22.27
N GLY A 4 -1.24 -5.08 21.20
CA GLY A 4 -2.39 -6.00 21.28
C GLY A 4 -3.68 -5.38 21.81
N MET A 5 -3.76 -4.05 21.93
CA MET A 5 -5.01 -3.37 22.27
C MET A 5 -5.97 -3.36 21.07
N PRO A 6 -7.29 -3.52 21.30
CA PRO A 6 -8.28 -3.49 20.23
C PRO A 6 -8.33 -2.12 19.54
N VAL A 7 -8.45 -2.15 18.22
CA VAL A 7 -8.61 -0.95 17.37
C VAL A 7 -10.10 -0.78 17.10
N ASN A 8 -10.74 0.10 17.84
CA ASN A 8 -12.19 0.28 17.74
C ASN A 8 -12.59 1.19 16.57
N GLU A 9 -11.68 2.06 16.14
CA GLU A 9 -11.90 3.08 15.12
C GLU A 9 -10.64 3.27 14.27
N LEU A 10 -10.81 3.76 13.04
CA LEU A 10 -9.70 4.16 12.17
C LEU A 10 -9.17 5.55 12.60
N ASP A 11 -8.70 5.64 13.84
CA ASP A 11 -8.14 6.86 14.43
C ASP A 11 -6.75 7.20 13.87
N ASP A 12 -6.16 8.33 14.31
CA ASP A 12 -4.85 8.78 13.85
C ASP A 12 -3.74 7.74 14.05
N MET A 13 -3.82 6.91 15.09
CA MET A 13 -2.84 5.86 15.37
C MET A 13 -2.99 4.70 14.40
N ALA A 14 -4.22 4.25 14.16
CA ALA A 14 -4.52 3.21 13.18
C ALA A 14 -4.12 3.66 11.75
N GLN A 15 -4.43 4.91 11.40
CA GLN A 15 -4.03 5.52 10.12
C GLN A 15 -2.50 5.60 9.97
N SER A 16 -1.80 5.97 11.05
CA SER A 16 -0.33 5.97 11.07
C SER A 16 0.25 4.57 10.91
N ALA A 17 -0.36 3.56 11.53
CA ALA A 17 0.07 2.18 11.39
C ALA A 17 -0.08 1.65 9.94
N LEU A 18 -1.18 2.01 9.26
CA LEU A 18 -1.37 1.70 7.83
C LEU A 18 -0.34 2.39 6.94
N SER A 19 -0.02 3.65 7.25
CA SER A 19 1.00 4.40 6.53
C SER A 19 2.38 3.76 6.70
N GLU A 20 2.74 3.38 7.93
CA GLU A 20 4.02 2.70 8.21
C GLU A 20 4.09 1.32 7.54
N LEU A 21 3.00 0.54 7.58
CA LEU A 21 2.91 -0.73 6.86
C LEU A 21 3.15 -0.53 5.36
N THR A 22 2.49 0.44 4.75
CA THR A 22 2.63 0.75 3.32
C THR A 22 4.07 1.14 3.00
N ASN A 23 4.69 1.99 3.82
CA ASN A 23 6.07 2.41 3.66
C ASN A 23 7.06 1.23 3.75
N MET A 24 6.86 0.30 4.68
CA MET A 24 7.69 -0.91 4.79
C MET A 24 7.50 -1.86 3.60
N LEU A 25 6.26 -2.05 3.12
CA LEU A 25 5.98 -2.90 1.98
C LEU A 25 6.61 -2.35 0.69
N THR A 26 6.47 -1.05 0.43
CA THR A 26 7.06 -0.42 -0.76
C THR A 26 8.59 -0.36 -0.67
N ALA A 27 9.16 -0.13 0.52
CA ALA A 27 10.60 -0.20 0.74
C ALA A 27 11.16 -1.61 0.44
N ASN A 28 10.52 -2.66 0.95
CA ASN A 28 10.92 -4.03 0.69
C ASN A 28 10.83 -4.36 -0.81
N ALA A 29 9.72 -3.98 -1.46
CA ALA A 29 9.57 -4.17 -2.91
C ALA A 29 10.67 -3.44 -3.70
N SER A 30 11.01 -2.21 -3.32
CA SER A 30 12.09 -1.44 -3.95
C SER A 30 13.46 -2.10 -3.79
N ILE A 31 13.75 -2.70 -2.63
CA ILE A 31 14.99 -3.46 -2.40
C ILE A 31 15.03 -4.67 -3.33
N ASN A 32 13.98 -5.48 -3.37
CA ASN A 32 13.92 -6.68 -4.22
C ASN A 32 14.03 -6.34 -5.72
N LEU A 33 13.41 -5.23 -6.15
CA LEU A 33 13.55 -4.74 -7.52
C LEU A 33 14.99 -4.31 -7.84
N SER A 34 15.68 -3.69 -6.88
CA SER A 34 17.09 -3.30 -7.05
C SER A 34 18.02 -4.50 -7.23
N GLU A 35 17.73 -5.63 -6.58
CA GLU A 35 18.49 -6.88 -6.73
C GLU A 35 18.43 -7.46 -8.14
N ILE A 36 17.36 -7.18 -8.89
CA ILE A 36 17.21 -7.55 -10.30
C ILE A 36 17.57 -6.41 -11.27
N GLY A 37 18.20 -5.34 -10.77
CA GLY A 37 18.69 -4.21 -11.58
C GLY A 37 17.68 -3.09 -11.84
N VAL A 38 16.50 -3.14 -11.22
CA VAL A 38 15.46 -2.11 -11.36
C VAL A 38 15.50 -1.18 -10.15
N ASN A 39 16.11 0.00 -10.31
CA ASN A 39 16.16 1.00 -9.24
C ASN A 39 14.88 1.83 -9.23
N VAL A 40 14.19 1.82 -8.10
CA VAL A 40 12.96 2.59 -7.86
C VAL A 40 13.20 3.57 -6.71
N ASN A 41 12.57 4.74 -6.79
CA ASN A 41 12.49 5.66 -5.66
C ASN A 41 11.08 5.61 -5.08
N ILE A 42 10.95 5.57 -3.76
CA ILE A 42 9.66 5.55 -3.07
C ILE A 42 9.35 6.93 -2.49
N SER A 43 8.09 7.35 -2.59
CA SER A 43 7.59 8.55 -1.92
C SER A 43 6.88 8.19 -0.63
N THR A 44 6.62 9.19 0.21
CA THR A 44 5.76 9.01 1.39
C THR A 44 4.37 8.51 0.98
N PRO A 45 3.76 7.59 1.73
CA PRO A 45 2.41 7.11 1.45
C PRO A 45 1.38 8.22 1.62
N THR A 46 0.29 8.16 0.86
CA THR A 46 -0.89 9.01 1.03
C THR A 46 -2.06 8.12 1.42
N LEU A 47 -2.67 8.39 2.57
CA LEU A 47 -3.88 7.70 3.02
C LEU A 47 -5.12 8.47 2.55
N LEU A 48 -6.05 7.75 1.91
CA LEU A 48 -7.37 8.26 1.53
C LEU A 48 -8.42 7.35 2.17
N TYR A 49 -9.38 7.93 2.89
CA TYR A 49 -10.48 7.20 3.53
C TYR A 49 -11.79 8.00 3.43
N GLY A 50 -12.90 7.30 3.31
CA GLY A 50 -14.21 7.89 3.03
C GLY A 50 -15.04 6.98 2.12
N GLU A 51 -16.27 7.40 1.84
CA GLU A 51 -17.20 6.67 0.97
C GLU A 51 -17.00 7.08 -0.50
N ASP A 52 -17.23 6.14 -1.43
CA ASP A 52 -17.23 6.36 -2.89
C ASP A 52 -15.96 7.02 -3.48
N ILE A 53 -14.79 6.73 -2.91
CA ILE A 53 -13.50 7.23 -3.42
C ILE A 53 -13.22 6.65 -4.82
N GLN A 54 -13.00 7.53 -5.79
CA GLN A 54 -12.58 7.15 -7.15
C GLN A 54 -11.21 7.72 -7.47
N ILE A 55 -10.29 6.85 -7.90
CA ILE A 55 -8.93 7.22 -8.29
C ILE A 55 -8.79 7.00 -9.80
N LYS A 56 -8.37 8.04 -10.52
CA LYS A 56 -8.00 7.94 -11.94
C LYS A 56 -6.48 8.01 -12.05
N MET A 57 -5.90 6.98 -12.66
CA MET A 57 -4.46 6.90 -12.89
C MET A 57 -4.18 7.00 -14.38
N ASN A 58 -3.14 7.75 -14.77
CA ASN A 58 -2.69 7.85 -16.16
C ASN A 58 -1.69 6.74 -16.50
N VAL A 59 -2.15 5.49 -16.38
CA VAL A 59 -1.35 4.27 -16.62
C VAL A 59 -2.11 3.32 -17.53
N ASP A 60 -1.40 2.67 -18.44
CA ASP A 60 -2.03 1.82 -19.46
C ASP A 60 -2.44 0.44 -18.91
N LYS A 61 -1.71 -0.07 -17.91
CA LYS A 61 -1.92 -1.39 -17.32
C LYS A 61 -1.70 -1.37 -15.82
N ILE A 62 -2.56 -2.09 -15.12
CA ILE A 62 -2.51 -2.28 -13.66
C ILE A 62 -2.55 -3.78 -13.41
N LEU A 63 -1.61 -4.28 -12.61
CA LEU A 63 -1.66 -5.59 -11.99
C LEU A 63 -2.42 -5.47 -10.67
N CYS A 64 -3.55 -6.17 -10.54
CA CYS A 64 -4.28 -6.27 -9.28
C CYS A 64 -3.99 -7.63 -8.63
N ILE A 65 -3.50 -7.58 -7.40
CA ILE A 65 -3.27 -8.75 -6.55
C ILE A 65 -4.32 -8.72 -5.46
N GLN A 66 -5.20 -9.71 -5.46
CA GLN A 66 -6.25 -9.86 -4.47
C GLN A 66 -5.75 -10.75 -3.33
N LEU A 67 -5.91 -10.28 -2.10
CA LEU A 67 -5.55 -11.00 -0.89
C LEU A 67 -6.64 -10.85 0.16
N THR A 68 -6.64 -11.77 1.12
CA THR A 68 -7.61 -11.79 2.21
C THR A 68 -6.86 -11.88 3.53
N VAL A 69 -7.20 -11.02 4.48
CA VAL A 69 -6.68 -11.04 5.85
C VAL A 69 -7.86 -11.09 6.79
N ASP A 70 -7.99 -12.16 7.58
CA ASP A 70 -9.13 -12.37 8.48
C ASP A 70 -10.50 -12.18 7.78
N ASP A 71 -10.65 -12.78 6.59
CA ASP A 71 -11.82 -12.65 5.71
C ASP A 71 -12.09 -11.24 5.15
N ILE A 72 -11.21 -10.27 5.42
CA ILE A 72 -11.27 -8.93 4.85
C ILE A 72 -10.53 -8.92 3.50
N PRO A 73 -11.21 -8.62 2.39
CA PRO A 73 -10.56 -8.52 1.09
C PRO A 73 -9.70 -7.25 1.01
N ILE A 74 -8.50 -7.40 0.45
CA ILE A 74 -7.55 -6.33 0.21
C ILE A 74 -7.08 -6.48 -1.25
N ASP A 75 -7.10 -5.38 -1.98
CA ASP A 75 -6.57 -5.31 -3.34
C ASP A 75 -5.28 -4.50 -3.35
N VAL A 76 -4.19 -5.10 -3.83
CA VAL A 76 -2.92 -4.41 -4.07
C VAL A 76 -2.79 -4.16 -5.56
N ASN A 77 -2.91 -2.90 -5.95
CA ASN A 77 -2.85 -2.45 -7.34
C ASN A 77 -1.46 -1.88 -7.64
N ILE A 78 -0.78 -2.44 -8.64
CA ILE A 78 0.58 -2.07 -9.03
C ILE A 78 0.57 -1.68 -10.52
N ALA A 79 1.11 -0.52 -10.84
CA ALA A 79 1.36 -0.10 -12.20
C ALA A 79 2.85 0.21 -12.36
N LEU A 80 3.44 -0.28 -13.44
CA LEU A 80 4.83 0.01 -13.82
C LEU A 80 4.81 0.67 -15.20
N GLN A 81 5.52 1.77 -15.33
CA GLN A 81 5.61 2.53 -16.57
C GLN A 81 7.09 2.64 -16.94
N ASN A 82 7.41 2.33 -18.20
CA ASN A 82 8.78 2.38 -18.75
C ASN A 82 9.78 1.40 -18.10
N LEU A 83 9.43 0.12 -17.95
CA LEU A 83 10.42 -0.95 -17.76
C LEU A 83 11.25 -1.19 -19.02
#